data_AF-A0A7C4NRH1-F1
#
_entry.id   AF-A0A7C4NRH1-F1
#
_cell.length_a   1.000
_cell.length_b   1.000
_cell.length_c   1.000
_cell.angle_alpha   90.00
_cell.angle_beta   90.00
_cell.angle_gamma   90.00
#
_symmetry.space_group_name_H-M   'P 1'
#
loop_
_entity.id
_entity.type
_entity.pdbx_description
1 polymer ?
#
loop_
_entity_poly.entity_id
_entity_poly.type
_entity_poly.pdbx_seq_one_letter_code
_entity_poly.pdbx_strand_id
1 'polypeptide(L)'
;MVKAKKIYLVTATHHPYHDFWVKLAETLSKNLSLELEIRYEDYLFLIEHGDTDEYGMAWVPQLLVELSDGSISVLLSQLPLNEELKPDFDKAVEIVTSKIRELEK
;
A
#
# COMPACT_ATOMS: atom_id res chain seq x y z
N MET A 1 -3.97 -18.08 -12.77
CA MET A 1 -3.83 -17.54 -11.40
C MET A 1 -2.81 -16.43 -11.48
N VAL A 2 -3.28 -15.21 -11.25
CA VAL A 2 -2.43 -14.04 -11.18
C VAL A 2 -1.83 -14.02 -9.76
N LYS A 3 -0.54 -13.73 -9.62
CA LYS A 3 0.17 -13.74 -8.32
C LYS A 3 0.68 -12.35 -7.98
N ALA A 4 0.71 -12.00 -6.70
CA ALA A 4 1.42 -10.81 -6.26
C ALA A 4 2.93 -10.98 -6.51
N LYS A 5 3.57 -9.91 -7.00
CA LYS A 5 4.99 -9.92 -7.38
C LYS A 5 5.78 -8.84 -6.64
N LYS A 6 5.23 -7.62 -6.56
CA LYS A 6 5.88 -6.45 -5.96
C LYS A 6 4.87 -5.62 -5.18
N ILE A 7 5.29 -5.03 -4.07
CA ILE A 7 4.55 -3.99 -3.35
C ILE A 7 5.21 -2.64 -3.64
N TYR A 8 4.39 -1.64 -3.95
CA TYR A 8 4.79 -0.24 -4.01
C TYR A 8 4.29 0.50 -2.77
N LEU A 9 5.18 1.25 -2.11
CA LEU A 9 4.79 2.27 -1.15
C LEU A 9 5.10 3.62 -1.77
N VAL A 10 4.08 4.43 -2.05
CA VAL A 10 4.27 5.84 -2.38
C VAL A 10 4.02 6.66 -1.12
N THR A 11 5.00 7.43 -0.67
CA THR A 11 4.95 8.14 0.61
C THR A 11 5.68 9.48 0.53
N ALA A 12 5.65 10.25 1.62
CA ALA A 12 6.48 11.44 1.80
C ALA A 12 7.26 11.32 3.11
N THR A 13 8.54 11.71 3.09
CA THR A 13 9.43 11.64 4.27
C THR A 13 8.97 12.56 5.40
N HIS A 14 8.24 13.63 5.09
CA HIS A 14 7.70 14.58 6.05
C HIS A 14 6.31 14.19 6.58
N HIS A 15 5.72 13.09 6.12
CA HIS A 15 4.42 12.64 6.61
C HIS A 15 4.52 12.15 8.06
N PRO A 16 3.61 12.51 8.98
CA PRO A 16 3.70 12.14 10.41
C PRO A 16 3.80 10.64 10.68
N TYR A 17 3.24 9.83 9.79
CA TYR A 17 3.28 8.36 9.86
C TYR A 17 4.24 7.73 8.85
N HIS A 18 5.22 8.46 8.32
CA HIS A 18 6.18 7.94 7.35
C HIS A 18 6.80 6.61 7.79
N ASP A 19 7.40 6.59 8.98
CA ASP A 19 8.07 5.39 9.53
C ASP A 19 7.11 4.22 9.71
N PHE A 20 5.85 4.49 10.07
CA PHE A 20 4.82 3.47 10.20
C PHE A 20 4.57 2.78 8.85
N TRP A 21 4.36 3.57 7.80
CA TRP A 21 4.10 3.05 6.46
C TRP A 21 5.29 2.28 5.89
N VAL A 22 6.51 2.78 6.08
CA VAL A 22 7.74 2.08 5.66
C VAL A 22 7.84 0.73 6.38
N LYS A 23 7.69 0.74 7.71
CA LYS A 23 7.72 -0.50 8.50
C LYS A 23 6.65 -1.49 8.05
N LEU A 24 5.43 -1.02 7.78
CA LEU A 24 4.33 -1.86 7.29
C LEU A 24 4.70 -2.51 5.94
N ALA A 25 5.19 -1.72 4.98
CA ALA A 25 5.57 -2.21 3.66
C ALA A 25 6.72 -3.22 3.72
N GLU A 26 7.75 -2.96 4.54
CA GLU A 26 8.85 -3.90 4.78
C GLU A 26 8.38 -5.21 5.42
N THR A 27 7.48 -5.13 6.42
CA THR A 27 6.91 -6.31 7.07
C THR A 27 6.13 -7.17 6.07
N LEU A 28 5.28 -6.54 5.25
CA LEU A 28 4.48 -7.25 4.24
C LEU A 28 5.37 -7.89 3.16
N SER A 29 6.37 -7.16 2.67
CA SER A 29 7.34 -7.67 1.70
C SER A 29 8.06 -8.91 2.23
N LYS A 30 8.57 -8.87 3.47
CA LYS A 30 9.24 -10.01 4.10
C LYS A 30 8.30 -11.20 4.31
N ASN A 31 7.11 -10.96 4.86
CA ASN A 31 6.15 -12.02 5.19
C ASN A 31 5.61 -12.73 3.94
N LEU A 32 5.44 -11.99 2.84
CA LEU A 32 4.85 -12.50 1.60
C LEU A 32 5.90 -12.81 0.53
N SER A 33 7.19 -12.58 0.81
CA SER A 33 8.29 -12.75 -0.14
C SER A 33 8.08 -11.96 -1.44
N LEU A 34 7.62 -10.71 -1.32
CA LEU A 34 7.37 -9.80 -2.44
C LEU A 34 8.49 -8.76 -2.56
N GLU A 35 8.81 -8.35 -3.77
CA GLU A 35 9.70 -7.20 -4.00
C GLU A 35 9.07 -5.94 -3.37
N LEU A 36 9.89 -5.04 -2.83
CA LEU A 36 9.43 -3.76 -2.28
C LEU A 36 10.08 -2.62 -3.02
N GLU A 37 9.27 -1.66 -3.46
CA GLU A 37 9.73 -0.41 -4.02
C GLU A 37 9.08 0.76 -3.29
N ILE A 38 9.90 1.63 -2.69
CA ILE A 38 9.45 2.83 -2.01
C ILE A 38 9.69 4.03 -2.93
N ARG A 39 8.63 4.76 -3.23
CA ARG A 39 8.66 5.98 -4.05
C ARG A 39 8.26 7.17 -3.20
N TYR A 40 8.93 8.29 -3.41
CA TYR A 40 8.69 9.51 -2.66
C TYR A 40 7.97 10.52 -3.53
N GLU A 41 6.78 10.94 -3.10
CA GLU A 41 5.98 12.00 -3.75
C GLU A 41 5.73 11.73 -5.26
N ASP A 42 5.68 10.46 -5.66
CA ASP A 42 5.37 10.04 -7.04
C ASP A 42 3.86 10.10 -7.28
N TYR A 43 3.34 11.34 -7.32
CA TYR A 43 1.92 11.59 -7.55
C TYR A 43 1.46 11.15 -8.93
N LEU A 44 2.34 11.12 -9.94
CA LEU A 44 1.98 10.65 -11.28
C LEU A 44 1.60 9.17 -11.24
N PHE A 45 2.42 8.35 -10.57
CA PHE A 45 2.11 6.93 -10.38
C PHE A 45 0.79 6.71 -9.62
N LEU A 46 0.50 7.54 -8.62
CA LEU A 46 -0.77 7.44 -7.87
C LEU A 46 -1.98 7.95 -8.65
N ILE A 47 -1.82 8.93 -9.54
CA ILE A 47 -2.91 9.35 -10.43
C ILE A 47 -3.24 8.22 -11.42
N GLU A 48 -2.23 7.47 -11.88
CA GLU A 48 -2.42 6.38 -12.84
C GLU A 48 -2.94 5.08 -12.20
N HIS A 49 -2.52 4.78 -10.97
CA HIS A 49 -2.75 3.45 -10.36
C HIS A 49 -3.29 3.49 -8.92
N GLY A 50 -3.26 4.65 -8.29
CA GLY A 50 -3.63 4.86 -6.90
C GLY A 50 -5.11 5.11 -6.69
N ASP A 51 -5.43 5.35 -5.42
CA ASP A 51 -6.70 5.90 -4.98
C ASP A 51 -6.70 7.41 -5.24
N THR A 52 -7.79 7.89 -5.83
CA THR A 52 -7.99 9.29 -6.19
C THR A 52 -9.40 9.71 -5.82
N ASP A 53 -9.61 11.01 -5.61
CA ASP A 53 -10.95 11.55 -5.42
C ASP A 53 -11.69 11.67 -6.76
N GLU A 54 -12.92 12.21 -6.71
CA GLU A 54 -13.75 12.41 -7.90
C GLU A 54 -13.14 13.37 -8.95
N TYR A 55 -12.11 14.13 -8.57
CA TYR A 55 -11.38 15.06 -9.44
C TYR A 55 -10.03 14.50 -9.91
N GLY A 56 -9.69 13.26 -9.54
CA GLY A 56 -8.42 12.62 -9.89
C GLY A 56 -7.25 13.06 -9.02
N MET A 57 -7.50 13.68 -7.86
CA MET A 57 -6.45 14.12 -6.95
C MET A 57 -5.96 12.94 -6.12
N ALA A 58 -4.68 12.60 -6.27
CA ALA A 58 -4.00 11.60 -5.46
C ALA A 58 -3.43 12.21 -4.17
N TRP A 59 -3.32 11.37 -3.14
CA TRP A 59 -2.66 11.70 -1.88
C TRP A 59 -1.63 10.63 -1.51
N VAL A 60 -0.65 11.02 -0.72
CA VAL A 60 0.31 10.11 -0.10
C VAL A 60 0.04 10.04 1.42
N PRO A 61 0.31 8.91 2.09
CA PRO A 61 0.87 7.67 1.54
C PRO A 61 -0.18 6.68 1.01
N GLN A 62 0.23 5.82 0.07
CA GLN A 62 -0.57 4.68 -0.38
C GLN A 62 0.31 3.45 -0.63
N LEU A 63 -0.25 2.27 -0.33
CA LEU A 63 0.35 0.97 -0.61
C LEU A 63 -0.39 0.31 -1.77
N LEU A 64 0.35 -0.21 -2.74
CA LEU A 64 -0.17 -0.88 -3.94
C LEU A 64 0.57 -2.18 -4.20
N VAL A 65 0.00 -3.07 -5.01
CA VAL A 65 0.62 -4.32 -5.44
C VAL A 65 0.65 -4.43 -6.97
N GLU A 66 1.79 -4.85 -7.51
CA GLU A 66 1.91 -5.35 -8.88
C GLU A 66 1.62 -6.85 -8.89
N LEU A 67 0.75 -7.25 -9.79
CA LEU A 67 0.46 -8.64 -10.04
C LEU A 67 1.25 -9.19 -11.24
N SER A 68 1.32 -10.51 -11.37
CA SER A 68 2.12 -11.20 -12.38
C SER A 68 1.67 -10.95 -13.82
N ASP A 69 0.46 -10.44 -14.04
CA ASP A 69 -0.06 -10.01 -15.34
C ASP A 69 0.25 -8.53 -15.66
N GLY A 70 0.95 -7.84 -14.76
CA GLY A 70 1.31 -6.42 -14.88
C GLY A 70 0.26 -5.45 -14.35
N SER A 71 -0.89 -5.94 -13.88
CA SER A 71 -1.89 -5.06 -13.26
C SER A 71 -1.41 -4.54 -11.90
N ILE A 72 -1.80 -3.31 -11.57
CA ILE A 72 -1.49 -2.66 -10.29
C ILE A 72 -2.80 -2.38 -9.57
N SER A 73 -2.87 -2.71 -8.28
CA SER A 73 -4.05 -2.52 -7.44
C SER A 73 -3.70 -1.86 -6.12
N VAL A 74 -4.53 -0.91 -5.70
CA VAL A 74 -4.41 -0.28 -4.37
C VAL A 74 -4.66 -1.32 -3.30
N LEU A 75 -3.77 -1.41 -2.32
CA LEU A 75 -3.94 -2.24 -1.13
C LEU A 75 -4.50 -1.44 0.04
N LEU A 76 -3.92 -0.27 0.31
CA LEU A 76 -4.28 0.58 1.44
C LEU A 76 -3.94 2.04 1.15
N SER A 77 -4.95 2.92 1.17
CA SER A 77 -4.78 4.38 0.98
C SER A 77 -5.03 5.19 2.27
N GLN A 78 -5.49 4.53 3.33
CA GLN A 78 -5.77 5.10 4.65
C GLN A 78 -5.41 4.09 5.74
N LEU A 79 -4.80 4.55 6.83
CA LEU A 79 -4.46 3.66 7.95
C LEU A 79 -5.72 3.29 8.74
N PRO A 80 -5.94 1.99 9.03
CA PRO A 80 -6.95 1.61 10.01
C PRO A 80 -6.56 2.18 11.38
N LEU A 81 -7.57 2.51 12.19
CA LEU A 81 -7.38 3.04 13.54
C LEU A 81 -7.83 2.00 14.58
N ASN A 82 -7.14 1.99 15.71
CA ASN A 82 -7.53 1.22 16.89
C ASN A 82 -8.58 1.99 17.73
N GLU A 83 -8.98 1.41 18.86
CA GLU A 83 -9.96 2.02 19.79
C GLU A 83 -9.52 3.37 20.37
N GLU A 84 -8.21 3.64 20.40
CA GLU A 84 -7.63 4.92 20.82
C GLU A 84 -7.48 5.94 19.68
N LEU A 85 -8.03 5.65 18.50
CA LEU A 85 -7.89 6.46 17.28
C LEU A 85 -6.44 6.65 16.81
N LYS A 86 -5.56 5.70 17.13
CA LYS A 86 -4.18 5.63 16.64
C LYS A 86 -4.06 4.61 15.52
N PRO A 87 -3.10 4.74 14.59
CA PRO A 87 -2.87 3.74 13.56
C PRO A 87 -2.68 2.33 14.12
N ASP A 88 -3.43 1.39 13.57
CA ASP A 88 -3.43 -0.03 13.96
C ASP A 88 -2.56 -0.84 13.00
N PHE A 89 -1.38 -1.23 13.46
CA PHE A 89 -0.40 -1.95 12.65
C PHE A 89 -0.87 -3.36 12.28
N ASP A 90 -1.37 -4.11 13.26
CA ASP A 90 -1.78 -5.49 13.04
C ASP A 90 -3.00 -5.55 12.13
N LYS A 91 -3.94 -4.61 12.30
CA LYS A 91 -5.09 -4.51 11.40
C LYS A 91 -4.70 -4.14 9.98
N ALA A 92 -3.71 -3.25 9.81
CA ALA A 92 -3.20 -2.89 8.49
C ALA A 92 -2.60 -4.12 7.77
N VAL A 93 -1.80 -4.92 8.48
CA VAL A 93 -1.24 -6.18 7.94
C VAL A 93 -2.34 -7.17 7.55
N GLU A 94 -3.37 -7.33 8.39
CA GLU A 94 -4.52 -8.21 8.13
C GLU A 94 -5.29 -7.79 6.87
N ILE A 95 -5.62 -6.49 6.76
CA ILE A 95 -6.36 -5.93 5.61
C ILE A 95 -5.57 -6.17 4.32
N VAL A 96 -4.29 -5.82 4.31
CA VAL A 96 -3.45 -5.94 3.10
C VAL A 96 -3.28 -7.41 2.71
N THR A 97 -2.99 -8.30 3.66
CA THR A 97 -2.81 -9.74 3.38
C THR A 97 -4.09 -10.37 2.84
N SER A 98 -5.25 -9.98 3.40
CA SER A 98 -6.55 -10.47 2.95
C SER A 98 -6.85 -10.01 1.53
N LYS A 99 -6.59 -8.74 1.22
CA LYS A 99 -6.80 -8.18 -0.11
C LYS A 99 -5.90 -8.82 -1.17
N ILE A 100 -4.63 -9.08 -0.86
CA ILE A 100 -3.74 -9.83 -1.77
C ILE A 100 -4.30 -11.23 -2.05
N ARG A 101 -4.72 -11.95 -1.01
CA ARG A 101 -5.32 -13.29 -1.20
C ARG A 101 -6.59 -13.27 -2.04
N GLU A 102 -7.36 -12.19 -2.00
CA GLU A 102 -8.54 -12.03 -2.86
C GLU A 102 -8.15 -11.77 -4.32
N LEU A 103 -7.10 -10.98 -4.56
CA LEU A 103 -6.57 -10.70 -5.89
C LEU A 103 -5.91 -11.93 -6.56
N GLU A 104 -5.39 -12.87 -5.77
CA GLU A 104 -4.72 -14.08 -6.29
C GLU A 104 -5.67 -15.26 -6.59
N LYS A 105 -6.96 -15.15 -6.25
CA LYS A 105 -7.98 -16.17 -6.54
C LYS A 105 -8.33 -16.21 -8.02
#